data_AF-U7UP85-F1
#
_entry.id   AF-U7UP85-F1
#
_cell.length_a   1.000
_cell.length_b   1.000
_cell.length_c   1.000
_cell.angle_alpha   90.00
_cell.angle_beta   90.00
_cell.angle_gamma   90.00
#
_symmetry.space_group_name_H-M   'P 1'
#
loop_
_entity.id
_entity.type
_entity.pdbx_description
1 polymer ?
#
loop_
_entity_poly.entity_id
_entity_poly.type
_entity_poly.pdbx_seq_one_letter_code
_entity_poly.pdbx_strand_id
1 'polypeptide(L)' 'MNDFLIVDFTDEEIEFMKHKGFNASKKLDGDLACDIVDELGNNDIGIAADIITKITTNKNW' A
#
# COMPACT_ATOMS: atom_id res chain seq x y z
N MET A 1 -10.39 11.36 -12.88
CA MET A 1 -10.89 10.10 -12.32
C MET A 1 -10.19 9.95 -10.99
N ASN A 2 -10.89 9.76 -9.88
CA ASN A 2 -10.23 9.33 -8.65
C ASN A 2 -10.19 7.81 -8.71
N ASP A 3 -9.15 7.27 -9.33
CA ASP A 3 -8.93 5.83 -9.44
C ASP A 3 -8.36 5.35 -8.10
N PHE A 4 -9.28 5.04 -7.18
CA PHE A 4 -8.91 4.42 -5.92
C PHE A 4 -8.58 2.94 -6.16
N LEU A 5 -7.39 2.54 -5.72
CA LEU A 5 -7.04 1.13 -5.58
C LEU A 5 -7.77 0.54 -4.38
N ILE A 6 -8.60 -0.46 -4.65
CA ILE A 6 -9.20 -1.29 -3.61
C ILE A 6 -8.28 -2.48 -3.38
N VAL A 7 -7.58 -2.47 -2.25
CA VAL A 7 -6.63 -3.50 -1.86
C VAL A 7 -7.07 -4.06 -0.51
N ASP A 8 -7.11 -5.39 -0.39
CA ASP A 8 -7.51 -6.04 0.84
C ASP A 8 -6.31 -6.22 1.78
N PHE A 9 -5.96 -5.12 2.45
CA PHE A 9 -4.95 -5.13 3.48
C PHE A 9 -5.49 -5.73 4.79
N THR A 10 -4.61 -6.40 5.51
CA THR A 10 -4.83 -6.81 6.89
C THR A 10 -4.72 -5.62 7.83
N ASP A 11 -5.25 -5.75 9.05
CA ASP A 11 -5.14 -4.70 10.06
C ASP A 11 -3.66 -4.42 10.42
N GLU A 12 -2.82 -5.46 10.44
CA GLU A 12 -1.37 -5.33 10.68
C GLU A 12 -0.67 -4.53 9.57
N GLU A 13 -1.01 -4.76 8.30
CA GLU A 13 -0.47 -3.99 7.17
C GLU A 13 -0.89 -2.53 7.22
N ILE A 14 -2.16 -2.27 7.56
CA ILE A 14 -2.69 -0.91 7.73
C ILE A 14 -1.99 -0.21 8.89
N GLU A 15 -1.80 -0.89 10.02
CA GLU A 15 -1.11 -0.36 11.18
C GLU A 15 0.36 -0.06 10.85
N PHE A 16 1.04 -0.95 10.13
CA PHE A 16 2.40 -0.75 9.64
C PHE A 16 2.53 0.50 8.76
N MET A 17 1.62 0.68 7.80
CA MET A 17 1.59 1.87 6.95
C MET A 17 1.32 3.15 7.75
N LYS A 18 0.42 3.10 8.75
CA LYS A 18 0.16 4.23 9.66
C LYS A 18 1.37 4.57 10.52
N HIS A 19 2.11 3.57 11.00
CA HIS A 19 3.36 3.79 11.74
C HIS A 19 4.44 4.47 10.90
N LYS A 20 4.43 4.25 9.58
CA LYS A 20 5.30 4.94 8.61
C LYS A 20 4.82 6.36 8.27
N GLY A 21 3.63 6.76 8.71
CA GLY A 21 3.06 8.07 8.46
C GLY A 21 2.06 8.12 7.30
N PHE A 22 1.74 6.97 6.69
CA PHE A 22 0.73 6.91 5.63
C PHE A 22 -0.67 6.82 6.21
N ASN A 23 -1.61 7.59 5.65
CA ASN A 23 -3.03 7.45 5.98
C ASN A 23 -3.68 6.32 5.17
N ALA A 24 -3.12 5.10 5.31
CA ALA A 24 -3.56 3.95 4.53
C ALA A 24 -4.91 3.41 5.02
N SER A 25 -5.72 2.99 4.06
CA SER A 25 -6.99 2.31 4.28
C SER A 25 -7.19 1.25 3.19
N LYS A 26 -8.28 0.48 3.26
CA LYS A 26 -8.64 -0.49 2.20
C LYS A 26 -8.89 0.16 0.83
N LYS A 27 -9.09 1.49 0.81
CA LYS A 27 -9.03 2.31 -0.39
C LYS A 27 -7.76 3.16 -0.32
N LEU A 28 -6.85 2.91 -1.24
CA LEU A 28 -5.72 3.78 -1.49
C LEU A 28 -6.03 4.67 -2.68
N ASP A 29 -5.63 5.92 -2.58
CA ASP A 29 -5.48 6.76 -3.76
C ASP A 29 -4.27 6.27 -4.57
N GLY A 30 -4.31 6.41 -5.90
CA GLY A 30 -3.21 5.98 -6.77
C GLY A 30 -1.89 6.66 -6.42
N ASP A 31 -1.91 7.96 -6.10
CA ASP A 31 -0.72 8.70 -5.71
C ASP A 31 -0.17 8.19 -4.37
N LEU A 32 -1.05 7.95 -3.39
CA LEU A 32 -0.66 7.40 -2.10
C LEU A 32 -0.09 5.98 -2.23
N ALA A 33 -0.65 5.17 -3.12
CA ALA A 33 -0.15 3.82 -3.36
C ALA A 33 1.24 3.84 -4.04
N CYS A 34 1.51 4.79 -4.95
CA CYS A 34 2.86 5.06 -5.47
C CYS A 34 3.84 5.44 -4.35
N ASP A 35 3.46 6.40 -3.49
CA ASP A 35 4.31 6.82 -2.37
C ASP A 35 4.62 5.65 -1.42
N ILE A 36 3.65 4.78 -1.15
CA ILE A 36 3.84 3.59 -0.31
C ILE A 36 4.82 2.61 -0.99
N VAL A 37 4.66 2.33 -2.28
CA VAL A 37 5.55 1.42 -3.01
C VAL A 37 6.97 1.96 -3.08
N ASP A 38 7.15 3.26 -3.32
CA ASP A 38 8.46 3.90 -3.39
C ASP A 38 9.17 3.90 -2.02
N GLU A 39 8.45 4.22 -0.93
CA GLU A 39 9.00 4.23 0.41
C GLU A 39 9.34 2.80 0.91
N LEU A 40 8.45 1.84 0.64
CA LEU A 40 8.62 0.46 1.08
C LEU A 40 9.53 -0.36 0.17
N GLY A 41 9.73 0.04 -1.08
CA GLY A 41 10.56 -0.68 -2.07
C GLY A 41 12.03 -0.81 -1.66
N ASN A 42 12.51 0.06 -0.78
CA ASN A 42 13.85 -0.07 -0.18
C ASN A 42 13.93 -1.19 0.88
N ASN A 43 12.80 -1.72 1.35
CA ASN A 43 12.70 -2.70 2.43
C ASN A 43 11.70 -3.80 2.05
N ASP A 44 11.96 -4.46 0.91
CA ASP A 44 11.11 -5.48 0.28
C ASP A 44 11.17 -6.84 1.01
N ILE A 45 11.00 -6.82 2.34
CA ILE A 45 10.95 -8.00 3.19
C ILE A 45 9.79 -7.94 4.19
N GLY A 46 9.14 -9.08 4.44
CA GLY A 46 8.05 -9.20 5.40
C GLY A 46 6.78 -8.42 5.00
N ILE A 47 6.18 -7.70 5.95
CA ILE A 47 4.92 -6.96 5.76
C ILE A 47 5.01 -5.94 4.61
N ALA A 48 6.17 -5.32 4.41
CA ALA A 48 6.38 -4.35 3.34
C ALA A 48 6.29 -4.99 1.94
N ALA A 49 6.89 -6.17 1.74
CA ALA A 49 6.82 -6.92 0.49
C ALA A 49 5.38 -7.35 0.16
N ASP A 50 4.63 -7.80 1.17
CA ASP A 50 3.22 -8.19 1.03
C ASP A 50 2.36 -6.99 0.59
N ILE A 51 2.57 -5.82 1.21
CA ILE A 51 1.88 -4.57 0.84
C ILE A 51 2.19 -4.20 -0.62
N ILE A 52 3.46 -4.15 -1.00
CA ILE A 52 3.89 -3.80 -2.37
C ILE A 52 3.29 -4.78 -3.38
N THR A 53 3.35 -6.08 -3.07
CA THR A 53 2.81 -7.12 -3.95
C THR A 53 1.31 -6.92 -4.14
N LYS A 54 0.55 -6.70 -3.07
CA LYS A 54 -0.90 -6.47 -3.15
C LYS A 54 -1.28 -5.21 -3.93
N ILE A 55 -0.47 -4.15 -3.85
CA ILE A 55 -0.65 -2.92 -4.62
C ILE A 55 -0.33 -3.19 -6.09
N THR A 56 0.87 -3.66 -6.40
CA THR A 56 1.37 -3.82 -7.78
C THR A 56 0.70 -4.94 -8.58
N THR A 57 0.10 -5.92 -7.90
CA THR A 57 -0.70 -6.98 -8.54
C THR A 57 -2.19 -6.62 -8.67
N ASN A 58 -2.60 -5.46 -8.16
CA ASN A 58 -3.96 -4.98 -8.34
C ASN A 58 -4.20 -4.64 -9.81
N LYS A 59 -5.37 -5.00 -10.37
CA LYS A 59 -5.68 -4.72 -11.79
C LYS A 59 -5.87 -3.24 -12.10
N ASN A 60 -6.09 -2.42 -11.07
CA ASN A 60 -6.26 -0.98 -11.17
C ASN A 60 -4.98 -0.21 -10.81
N TRP A 61 -3.85 -0.92 -10.63
CA TRP A 61 -2.53 -0.34 -10.52
C TRP A 61 -2.00 0.10 -11.88
#